data_AF-A0A8S3VRK5-F1
#
_entry.id   AF-A0A8S3VRK5-F1
#
_cell.length_a   1.000
_cell.length_b   1.000
_cell.length_c   1.000
_cell.angle_alpha   90.00
_cell.angle_beta   90.00
_cell.angle_gamma   90.00
#
_symmetry.space_group_name_H-M   'P 1'
#
loop_
_entity.id
_entity.type
_entity.pdbx_description
1 polymer ?
#
loop_
_entity_poly.entity_id
_entity_poly.type
_entity_poly.pdbx_seq_one_letter_code
_entity_poly.pdbx_strand_id
1 'polypeptide(L)'
;MKPSDLVHIQWTGSNTHNNNDPAGDGQAGDEGQGKDGSDRSNIVEIKNLNDNFPLPYESTTMWSAADVKWIYSGSTAVTPKDLAVIMSSSGYYKSVNEAKTKAAMNPLLNNAPASFEGAVLKFNRGTYHYMSTRNNNFSNRSQKSTLIVS
;
A
#
# COMPACT_ATOMS: atom_id res chain seq x y z
N MET A 1 -1.25 7.93 18.06
CA MET A 1 0.21 8.12 17.99
C MET A 1 0.54 9.53 18.40
N LYS A 2 1.69 9.79 19.00
CA LYS A 2 2.16 11.16 19.27
C LYS A 2 2.91 11.72 18.06
N PRO A 3 3.02 13.05 17.88
CA PRO A 3 3.74 13.65 16.75
C PRO A 3 5.25 13.34 16.70
N SER A 4 5.83 12.91 17.83
CA SER A 4 7.22 12.48 17.93
C SER A 4 7.44 11.03 17.50
N ASP A 5 6.38 10.23 17.38
CA ASP A 5 6.49 8.81 17.10
C ASP A 5 6.84 8.57 15.63
N LEU A 6 7.57 7.49 15.37
CA LEU A 6 7.86 7.01 14.03
C LEU A 6 7.04 5.76 13.74
N VAL A 7 6.51 5.65 12.53
CA VAL A 7 5.79 4.47 12.02
C VAL A 7 6.69 3.78 11.02
N HIS A 8 6.99 2.50 11.24
CA HIS A 8 7.53 1.64 10.19
C HIS A 8 6.38 0.96 9.46
N ILE A 9 6.26 1.19 8.15
CA ILE A 9 5.27 0.54 7.28
C ILE A 9 6.00 -0.44 6.38
N GLN A 10 5.61 -1.71 6.46
CA GLN A 10 6.11 -2.80 5.61
C GLN A 10 4.98 -3.82 5.39
N TRP A 11 5.11 -4.64 4.36
CA TRP A 11 4.30 -5.84 4.21
C TRP A 11 5.07 -6.93 3.46
N THR A 12 4.70 -8.17 3.74
CA THR A 12 5.20 -9.34 3.02
C THR A 12 4.05 -9.97 2.27
N GLY A 13 4.27 -10.25 0.98
CA GLY A 13 3.36 -11.03 0.16
C GLY A 13 4.09 -12.19 -0.48
N SER A 14 3.35 -13.00 -1.25
CA SER A 14 3.89 -14.15 -1.96
C SER A 14 3.65 -14.08 -3.47
N ASN A 15 4.45 -14.85 -4.22
CA ASN A 15 4.22 -15.18 -5.62
C ASN A 15 3.73 -16.63 -5.81
N THR A 16 3.63 -17.37 -4.72
CA THR A 16 3.22 -18.76 -4.66
C THR A 16 2.45 -19.04 -3.38
N HIS A 17 1.29 -19.67 -3.46
CA HIS A 17 0.68 -20.34 -2.30
C HIS A 17 0.47 -21.81 -2.61
N ASN A 18 0.45 -22.66 -1.58
CA ASN A 18 0.21 -24.09 -1.72
C ASN A 18 -1.24 -24.47 -1.35
N ASN A 19 -2.22 -23.62 -1.68
CA ASN A 19 -3.63 -23.84 -1.33
C ASN A 19 -4.35 -24.92 -2.14
N ASN A 20 -3.57 -25.85 -2.71
CA ASN A 20 -4.06 -27.05 -3.37
C ASN A 20 -4.45 -28.09 -2.31
N ASP A 21 -5.45 -28.90 -2.63
CA ASP A 21 -5.91 -30.00 -1.79
C ASP A 21 -4.77 -31.02 -1.52
N PRO A 22 -4.55 -31.47 -0.27
CA PRO A 22 -5.22 -31.09 0.96
C PRO A 22 -4.63 -29.83 1.59
N ALA A 23 -5.45 -28.77 1.71
CA ALA A 23 -5.15 -27.64 2.56
C ALA A 23 -5.13 -28.12 4.01
N GLY A 24 -3.96 -28.09 4.66
CA GLY A 24 -3.77 -28.67 6.01
C GLY A 24 -4.62 -28.04 7.12
N ASP A 25 -5.26 -26.90 6.84
CA ASP A 25 -6.18 -26.18 7.73
C ASP A 25 -7.64 -26.13 7.20
N GLY A 26 -7.92 -26.79 6.07
CA GLY A 26 -9.26 -26.85 5.46
C GLY A 26 -9.68 -25.62 4.66
N GLN A 27 -8.80 -24.64 4.42
CA GLN A 27 -9.10 -23.49 3.56
C GLN A 27 -8.49 -23.62 2.17
N ALA A 28 -8.96 -24.55 1.34
CA ALA A 28 -8.56 -24.61 -0.06
C ALA A 28 -9.25 -23.49 -0.89
N GLY A 29 -8.50 -22.83 -1.79
CA GLY A 29 -9.03 -21.85 -2.76
C GLY A 29 -8.39 -20.45 -2.72
N ASP A 30 -8.61 -19.66 -3.79
CA ASP A 30 -7.95 -18.37 -4.00
C ASP A 30 -8.89 -17.22 -3.60
N GLU A 31 -9.01 -16.94 -2.29
CA GLU A 31 -9.88 -15.86 -1.79
C GLU A 31 -9.28 -14.44 -1.99
N GLY A 32 -8.50 -14.24 -3.05
CA GLY A 32 -7.81 -13.00 -3.40
C GLY A 32 -8.15 -12.50 -4.81
N GLN A 33 -7.99 -11.20 -5.03
CA GLN A 33 -8.08 -10.61 -6.37
C GLN A 33 -6.75 -10.72 -7.09
N GLY A 34 -6.78 -10.78 -8.42
CA GLY A 34 -5.59 -10.78 -9.27
C GLY A 34 -5.07 -12.16 -9.64
N LYS A 35 -3.76 -12.27 -9.85
CA LYS A 35 -3.14 -13.54 -10.25
C LYS A 35 -3.24 -14.55 -9.11
N ASP A 36 -3.70 -15.75 -9.43
CA ASP A 36 -3.64 -16.92 -8.55
C ASP A 36 -2.22 -17.10 -7.97
N GLY A 37 -2.13 -17.49 -6.69
CA GLY A 37 -0.86 -17.64 -5.99
C GLY A 37 -0.25 -16.34 -5.48
N SER A 38 -0.88 -15.17 -5.71
CA SER A 38 -0.25 -13.87 -5.45
C SER A 38 -0.91 -13.04 -4.36
N ASP A 39 -0.11 -12.68 -3.36
CA ASP A 39 -0.50 -11.69 -2.35
C ASP A 39 0.13 -10.35 -2.71
N ARG A 40 -0.70 -9.32 -2.79
CA ARG A 40 -0.27 -7.94 -3.02
C ARG A 40 -0.93 -7.03 -2.01
N SER A 41 -0.27 -5.94 -1.68
CA SER A 41 -0.84 -4.87 -0.88
C SER A 41 -0.26 -3.56 -1.36
N ASN A 42 -0.97 -2.48 -1.06
CA ASN A 42 -0.54 -1.12 -1.30
C ASN A 42 -1.29 -0.22 -0.33
N ILE A 43 -0.96 1.06 -0.32
CA ILE A 43 -1.66 2.05 0.50
C ILE A 43 -2.07 3.21 -0.41
N VAL A 44 -3.36 3.51 -0.38
CA VAL A 44 -3.96 4.71 -0.96
C VAL A 44 -4.81 5.42 0.10
N GLU A 45 -4.78 6.75 0.13
CA GLU A 45 -5.62 7.53 1.05
C GLU A 45 -7.07 7.55 0.54
N ILE A 46 -8.02 7.44 1.47
CA ILE A 46 -9.46 7.50 1.23
C ILE A 46 -10.07 8.57 2.11
N LYS A 47 -11.23 9.11 1.73
CA LYS A 47 -11.89 10.15 2.51
C LYS A 47 -12.47 9.60 3.82
N ASN A 48 -13.08 8.42 3.79
CA ASN A 48 -13.60 7.75 4.97
C ASN A 48 -13.61 6.22 4.82
N LEU A 49 -13.75 5.49 5.93
CA LEU A 49 -13.72 4.02 5.93
C LEU A 49 -14.88 3.34 5.18
N ASN A 50 -15.97 4.07 4.89
CA ASN A 50 -17.07 3.55 4.07
C ASN A 50 -16.78 3.68 2.56
N ASP A 51 -15.76 4.44 2.16
CA ASP A 51 -15.38 4.59 0.75
C ASP A 51 -14.52 3.42 0.28
N ASN A 52 -14.65 3.07 -1.00
CA ASN A 52 -13.87 2.01 -1.66
C ASN A 52 -12.99 2.52 -2.80
N PHE A 53 -12.82 3.84 -2.91
CA PHE A 53 -12.07 4.49 -3.97
C PHE A 53 -11.01 5.42 -3.39
N PRO A 54 -9.80 5.45 -3.98
CA PRO A 54 -8.77 6.38 -3.56
C PRO A 54 -9.19 7.82 -3.82
N LEU A 55 -8.70 8.73 -2.98
CA LEU A 55 -8.74 10.16 -3.29
C LEU A 55 -7.79 10.48 -4.46
N PRO A 56 -8.13 11.44 -5.34
CA PRO A 56 -7.15 12.03 -6.24
C PRO A 56 -6.05 12.70 -5.40
N TYR A 57 -4.81 12.69 -5.87
CA TYR A 57 -3.64 13.17 -5.11
C TYR A 57 -3.84 14.60 -4.60
N GLU A 58 -4.48 15.46 -5.38
CA GLU A 58 -4.74 16.87 -5.03
C GLU A 58 -5.68 17.02 -3.83
N SER A 59 -6.44 15.98 -3.47
CA SER A 59 -7.33 15.93 -2.31
C SER A 59 -6.76 15.14 -1.13
N THR A 60 -5.55 14.58 -1.26
CA THR A 60 -4.88 13.81 -0.21
C THR A 60 -4.16 14.72 0.78
N THR A 61 -4.07 14.30 2.04
CA THR A 61 -3.39 15.03 3.12
C THR A 61 -2.33 14.19 3.84
N MET A 62 -2.44 12.86 3.78
CA MET A 62 -1.53 11.93 4.44
C MET A 62 -0.10 12.09 3.94
N TRP A 63 0.09 12.27 2.63
CA TRP A 63 1.42 12.29 2.03
C TRP A 63 2.20 13.56 2.34
N SER A 64 1.55 14.72 2.33
CA SER A 64 2.18 16.00 2.69
C SER A 64 2.40 16.13 4.20
N ALA A 65 1.63 15.38 4.99
CA ALA A 65 1.82 15.28 6.44
C ALA A 65 2.94 14.32 6.85
N ALA A 66 3.48 13.51 5.93
CA ALA A 66 4.50 12.51 6.22
C ALA A 66 5.91 13.04 5.93
N ASP A 67 6.78 12.89 6.92
CA ASP A 67 8.22 13.16 6.86
C ASP A 67 8.96 11.81 6.81
N VAL A 68 9.57 11.51 5.65
CA VAL A 68 10.25 10.24 5.38
C VAL A 68 11.60 10.22 6.10
N LYS A 69 11.74 9.38 7.13
CA LYS A 69 12.98 9.19 7.88
C LYS A 69 13.87 8.11 7.28
N TRP A 70 13.27 7.12 6.65
CA TRP A 70 13.98 6.06 5.94
C TRP A 70 13.05 5.42 4.93
N ILE A 71 13.62 4.91 3.85
CA ILE A 71 12.90 4.10 2.86
C ILE A 71 13.85 3.08 2.24
N TYR A 72 13.34 1.89 1.93
CA TYR A 72 14.12 0.77 1.40
C TYR A 72 14.91 1.09 0.12
N SER A 73 14.43 2.05 -0.68
CA SER A 73 15.11 2.46 -1.92
C SER A 73 16.42 3.24 -1.68
N GLY A 74 16.71 3.62 -0.43
CA GLY A 74 17.87 4.44 -0.07
C GLY A 74 17.74 5.91 -0.49
N SER A 75 16.59 6.33 -1.05
CA SER A 75 16.38 7.72 -1.45
C SER A 75 16.31 8.64 -0.23
N THR A 76 17.09 9.72 -0.28
CA THR A 76 17.10 10.77 0.75
C THR A 76 16.21 11.97 0.40
N ALA A 77 15.65 12.00 -0.81
CA ALA A 77 14.85 13.09 -1.34
C ALA A 77 13.51 12.58 -1.89
N VAL A 78 12.66 12.07 -1.01
CA VAL A 78 11.31 11.58 -1.37
C VAL A 78 10.31 12.71 -1.19
N THR A 79 9.73 13.19 -2.29
CA THR A 79 8.64 14.18 -2.21
C THR A 79 7.33 13.51 -1.73
N PRO A 80 6.36 14.27 -1.21
CA PRO A 80 5.03 13.73 -0.90
C PRO A 80 4.38 12.98 -2.07
N LYS A 81 4.57 13.48 -3.30
CA LYS A 81 4.03 12.84 -4.50
C LYS A 81 4.77 11.54 -4.85
N ASP A 82 6.08 11.50 -4.66
CA ASP A 82 6.85 10.26 -4.81
C ASP A 82 6.43 9.23 -3.76
N LEU A 83 6.24 9.64 -2.51
CA LEU A 83 5.75 8.75 -1.44
C LEU A 83 4.38 8.17 -1.78
N ALA A 84 3.45 8.99 -2.26
CA ALA A 84 2.14 8.53 -2.72
C ALA A 84 2.25 7.50 -3.86
N VAL A 85 3.13 7.75 -4.83
CA VAL A 85 3.39 6.82 -5.95
C VAL A 85 4.01 5.51 -5.45
N ILE A 86 5.00 5.58 -4.56
CA ILE A 86 5.65 4.39 -4.00
C ILE A 86 4.65 3.53 -3.25
N MET A 87 3.89 4.14 -2.33
CA MET A 87 2.93 3.42 -1.48
C MET A 87 1.75 2.85 -2.27
N SER A 88 1.23 3.60 -3.25
CA SER A 88 0.12 3.14 -4.11
C SER A 88 0.53 2.06 -5.11
N SER A 89 1.80 2.03 -5.52
CA SER A 89 2.33 1.06 -6.49
C SER A 89 3.03 -0.15 -5.86
N SER A 90 3.00 -0.28 -4.53
CA SER A 90 3.76 -1.30 -3.79
C SER A 90 5.25 -1.30 -4.11
N GLY A 91 5.82 -0.12 -4.35
CA GLY A 91 7.22 0.04 -4.73
C GLY A 91 7.55 -0.33 -6.18
N TYR A 92 6.55 -0.64 -7.02
CA TYR A 92 6.78 -0.84 -8.45
C TYR A 92 7.34 0.42 -9.12
N TYR A 93 6.85 1.60 -8.72
CA TYR A 93 7.44 2.89 -9.05
C TYR A 93 8.11 3.50 -7.81
N LYS A 94 9.34 3.98 -7.96
CA LYS A 94 10.12 4.66 -6.91
C LYS A 94 9.99 6.18 -6.96
N SER A 95 9.36 6.73 -7.99
CA SER A 95 9.10 8.16 -8.15
C SER A 95 8.04 8.43 -9.22
N VAL A 96 7.50 9.64 -9.23
CA VAL A 96 6.63 10.14 -10.32
C VAL A 96 7.34 10.08 -11.67
N ASN A 97 8.65 10.32 -11.71
CA ASN A 97 9.41 10.29 -12.96
C ASN A 97 9.56 8.87 -13.50
N GLU A 98 9.82 7.88 -12.63
CA GLU A 98 9.85 6.48 -13.05
C GLU A 98 8.47 6.02 -13.56
N ALA A 99 7.38 6.47 -12.94
CA ALA A 99 6.02 6.14 -13.38
C ALA A 99 5.71 6.61 -14.81
N LYS A 100 6.42 7.62 -15.33
CA LYS A 100 6.25 8.12 -16.71
C LYS A 100 7.03 7.30 -17.75
N THR A 101 8.08 6.60 -17.35
CA THR A 101 9.04 5.95 -18.27
C THR A 101 9.01 4.44 -18.20
N LYS A 102 8.69 3.88 -17.03
CA LYS A 102 8.57 2.44 -16.81
C LYS A 102 7.24 1.91 -17.34
N ALA A 103 7.23 0.63 -17.72
CA ALA A 103 6.02 -0.05 -18.18
C ALA A 103 4.84 0.15 -17.23
N ALA A 104 3.63 0.27 -17.79
CA ALA A 104 2.41 0.48 -17.03
C ALA A 104 2.21 -0.60 -15.95
N MET A 105 1.89 -0.17 -14.74
CA MET A 105 1.54 -1.06 -13.65
C MET A 105 0.21 -1.73 -13.96
N ASN A 106 0.12 -3.03 -13.69
CA ASN A 106 -1.12 -3.75 -13.80
C ASN A 106 -2.11 -3.20 -12.74
N PRO A 107 -3.39 -2.94 -13.08
CA PRO A 107 -4.37 -2.37 -12.13
C PRO A 107 -4.64 -3.30 -10.93
N LEU A 108 -4.34 -4.58 -11.09
CA LEU A 108 -4.37 -5.60 -10.07
C LEU A 108 -2.95 -5.86 -9.52
N LEU A 109 -2.01 -4.91 -9.55
CA LEU A 109 -0.67 -5.06 -8.93
C LEU A 109 0.12 -6.33 -9.33
N ASN A 110 -0.26 -7.04 -10.40
CA ASN A 110 0.26 -8.37 -10.71
C ASN A 110 1.76 -8.33 -11.08
N ASN A 111 2.23 -7.18 -11.57
CA ASN A 111 3.63 -6.91 -11.88
C ASN A 111 4.35 -6.08 -10.80
N ALA A 112 3.67 -5.75 -9.69
CA ALA A 112 4.31 -5.12 -8.55
C ALA A 112 5.04 -6.16 -7.67
N PRO A 113 6.07 -5.74 -6.90
CA PRO A 113 6.67 -6.59 -5.87
C PRO A 113 5.62 -7.17 -4.91
N ALA A 114 5.80 -8.42 -4.50
CA ALA A 114 4.92 -9.06 -3.51
C ALA A 114 5.05 -8.42 -2.13
N SER A 115 6.27 -8.03 -1.78
CA SER A 115 6.63 -7.47 -0.50
C SER A 115 7.14 -6.04 -0.66
N PHE A 116 6.88 -5.21 0.35
CA PHE A 116 7.43 -3.88 0.49
C PHE A 116 8.35 -3.85 1.70
N GLU A 117 9.65 -3.70 1.43
CA GLU A 117 10.73 -3.76 2.43
C GLU A 117 10.60 -2.69 3.52
N GLY A 118 10.02 -1.53 3.18
CA GLY A 118 9.45 -0.63 4.15
C GLY A 118 9.81 0.84 4.00
N ALA A 119 9.15 1.65 4.82
CA ALA A 119 9.44 3.06 5.03
C ALA A 119 9.21 3.44 6.50
N VAL A 120 10.09 4.25 7.07
CA VAL A 120 9.91 4.86 8.38
C VAL A 120 9.44 6.29 8.20
N LEU A 121 8.25 6.60 8.71
CA LEU A 121 7.57 7.86 8.52
C LEU A 121 7.28 8.52 9.87
N LYS A 122 7.45 9.84 9.93
CA LYS A 122 6.91 10.67 11.01
C LYS A 122 5.73 11.46 10.46
N PHE A 123 4.59 11.44 11.12
CA PHE A 123 3.40 12.13 10.65
C PHE A 123 3.09 13.37 11.50
N ASN A 124 2.62 14.43 10.85
CA ASN A 124 2.01 15.57 11.53
C ASN A 124 0.68 15.16 12.20
N ARG A 125 0.17 16.00 13.12
CA ARG A 125 -1.14 15.78 13.75
C ARG A 125 -2.24 15.70 12.70
N GLY A 126 -3.12 14.71 12.84
CA GLY A 126 -4.21 14.48 11.90
C GLY A 126 -4.84 13.10 12.03
N THR A 127 -5.89 12.89 11.24
CA THR A 127 -6.55 11.59 11.06
C THR A 127 -6.50 11.25 9.58
N TYR A 128 -5.86 10.13 9.24
CA TYR A 128 -5.63 9.72 7.86
C TYR A 128 -6.25 8.34 7.65
N HIS A 129 -7.23 8.24 6.75
CA HIS A 129 -7.83 6.97 6.37
C HIS A 129 -7.16 6.44 5.12
N TYR A 130 -6.87 5.14 5.10
CA TYR A 130 -6.26 4.51 3.95
C TYR A 130 -6.78 3.09 3.75
N MET A 131 -6.57 2.58 2.55
CA MET A 131 -6.89 1.19 2.19
C MET A 131 -5.83 0.59 1.29
N SER A 132 -5.88 -0.73 1.13
CA SER A 132 -5.32 -1.37 -0.06
C SER A 132 -6.36 -1.41 -1.17
N THR A 133 -5.93 -1.12 -2.40
CA THR A 133 -6.76 -1.32 -3.59
C THR A 133 -6.86 -2.80 -3.96
N ARG A 134 -5.93 -3.64 -3.47
CA ARG A 134 -6.02 -5.09 -3.60
C ARG A 134 -7.11 -5.62 -2.70
N ASN A 135 -7.86 -6.61 -3.18
CA ASN A 135 -8.94 -7.29 -2.45
C ASN A 135 -10.12 -6.38 -2.05
N ASN A 136 -10.20 -5.16 -2.60
CA ASN A 136 -11.26 -4.20 -2.28
C ASN A 136 -12.42 -4.17 -3.29
N ASN A 137 -12.37 -4.95 -4.37
CA ASN A 137 -13.39 -4.89 -5.43
C ASN A 137 -14.60 -5.83 -5.21
N PHE A 138 -14.49 -6.96 -4.48
CA PHE A 138 -15.61 -7.92 -4.27
C PHE A 138 -15.52 -8.83 -3.04
N SER A 139 -14.57 -8.64 -2.11
CA SER A 139 -14.43 -9.51 -0.93
C SER A 139 -14.79 -8.76 0.36
N ASN A 140 -15.38 -9.47 1.32
CA ASN A 140 -15.64 -9.04 2.69
C ASN A 140 -14.36 -8.71 3.50
N ARG A 141 -13.19 -8.65 2.87
CA ARG A 141 -11.89 -8.47 3.52
C ARG A 141 -11.51 -7.00 3.73
N SER A 142 -12.21 -6.05 3.08
CA SER A 142 -12.09 -4.58 3.19
C SER A 142 -10.87 -4.09 3.98
N GLN A 143 -9.67 -4.22 3.41
CA GLN A 143 -8.42 -3.88 4.09
C GLN A 143 -8.27 -2.36 4.16
N LYS A 144 -8.81 -1.79 5.24
CA LYS A 144 -8.84 -0.35 5.50
C LYS A 144 -8.40 -0.08 6.93
N SER A 145 -7.82 1.10 7.14
CA SER A 145 -7.33 1.49 8.46
C SER A 145 -7.33 3.01 8.61
N THR A 146 -7.20 3.45 9.86
CA THR A 146 -7.06 4.85 10.23
C THR A 146 -5.77 5.05 11.03
N LEU A 147 -4.96 6.02 10.60
CA LEU A 147 -3.81 6.52 11.34
C LEU A 147 -4.22 7.80 12.07
N ILE A 148 -4.19 7.78 13.40
CA ILE A 148 -4.50 8.94 14.24
C ILE A 148 -3.23 9.42 14.95
N VAL A 149 -2.84 10.66 14.66
CA VAL A 149 -1.75 11.37 15.34
C VAL A 149 -2.35 12.47 16.21
N SER A 150 -2.33 12.24 17.52
CA SER A 150 -3.01 13.02 18.56
C SER A 150 -2.08 13.91 19.33
#